data_AF-A0AAI8FT81-F1
#
_entry.id   AF-A0AAI8FT81-F1
#
_cell.length_a   1.000
_cell.length_b   1.000
_cell.length_c   1.000
_cell.angle_alpha   90.00
_cell.angle_beta   90.00
_cell.angle_gamma   90.00
#
_symmetry.space_group_name_H-M   'P 1'
#
loop_
_entity.id
_entity.type
_entity.pdbx_description
1 polymer ?
#
loop_
_entity_poly.entity_id
_entity_poly.type
_entity_poly.pdbx_seq_one_letter_code
_entity_poly.pdbx_strand_id
1 'polypeptide(L)'
;MLPFYYGKYRSIHKRFKDWCDKDIFSRLFKSVQNPDLQEVMLDSTIARAHACATGYDKDDNQAIGRSVGGITTKIHAMTDALGNPIEILLSEGKTHDSKVANLLKNVYNTKVIADRAYHSNEIRQHIQSISSEAVIPCKSNTLNHIPFDSHVYKERHLIENFFSKIKHFRRVFSRFDKTISAYIGMIKLACTFIWLLRNYFCAQNLLLSISPVTPLPMIT
;
A
#
# COMPACT_ATOMS: atom_id res chain seq x y z
N MET A 1 5.77 1.42 27.35
CA MET A 1 6.24 0.07 27.71
C MET A 1 5.23 -0.96 27.21
N LEU A 2 5.68 -2.17 26.88
CA LEU A 2 4.77 -3.27 26.54
C LEU A 2 4.17 -3.84 27.84
N PRO A 3 2.86 -4.13 27.90
CA PRO A 3 2.27 -4.76 29.10
C PRO A 3 2.96 -6.08 29.45
N PHE A 4 3.13 -6.35 30.75
CA PHE A 4 3.94 -7.46 31.26
C PHE A 4 3.48 -8.84 30.75
N TYR A 5 2.18 -9.00 30.51
CA TYR A 5 1.56 -10.25 30.07
C TYR A 5 1.94 -10.66 28.63
N TYR A 6 2.47 -9.73 27.81
CA TYR A 6 3.00 -10.08 26.49
C TYR A 6 4.42 -10.68 26.56
N GLY A 7 5.09 -10.57 27.69
CA GLY A 7 6.45 -11.05 27.91
C GLY A 7 7.53 -9.98 27.70
N LYS A 8 8.78 -10.42 27.66
CA LYS A 8 9.96 -9.54 27.60
C LYS A 8 10.02 -8.82 26.24
N TYR A 9 9.97 -7.48 26.26
CA TYR A 9 10.04 -6.63 25.06
C TYR A 9 11.18 -7.03 24.11
N ARG A 10 12.38 -7.28 24.64
CA ARG A 10 13.56 -7.65 23.83
C ARG A 10 13.35 -8.93 23.04
N SER A 11 12.72 -9.94 23.64
CA SER A 11 12.44 -11.22 22.97
C SER A 11 11.41 -11.06 21.86
N ILE A 12 10.37 -10.27 22.10
CA ILE A 12 9.30 -10.00 21.14
C ILE A 12 9.83 -9.19 19.96
N HIS A 13 10.59 -8.13 20.24
CA HIS A 13 11.22 -7.32 19.20
C HIS A 13 12.19 -8.14 18.35
N LYS A 14 13.00 -9.01 18.98
CA LYS A 14 13.90 -9.92 18.25
C LYS A 14 13.12 -10.85 17.32
N ARG A 15 12.06 -11.49 17.81
CA ARG A 15 11.22 -12.36 16.98
C ARG A 15 10.56 -11.60 15.83
N PHE A 16 10.06 -10.39 16.08
CA PHE A 16 9.50 -9.53 15.02
C PHE A 16 10.55 -9.24 13.93
N LYS A 17 11.77 -8.86 14.33
CA LYS A 17 12.88 -8.63 13.40
C LYS A 17 13.23 -9.89 12.61
N ASP A 18 13.37 -11.02 13.29
CA ASP A 18 13.63 -12.31 12.64
C ASP A 18 12.53 -12.66 11.61
N TRP A 19 11.27 -12.27 11.87
CA TRP A 19 10.16 -12.49 10.94
C TRP A 19 10.18 -11.54 9.74
N CYS A 20 10.56 -10.28 9.96
CA CYS A 20 10.81 -9.33 8.87
C CYS A 20 11.93 -9.84 7.95
N ASP A 21 13.04 -10.27 8.54
CA ASP A 21 14.23 -10.67 7.78
C ASP A 21 14.02 -12.03 7.08
N LYS A 22 13.06 -12.86 7.54
CA LYS A 22 12.59 -14.09 6.88
C LYS A 22 11.38 -13.90 5.95
N ASP A 23 11.03 -12.65 5.64
CA ASP A 23 9.91 -12.29 4.76
C ASP A 23 8.57 -12.92 5.15
N ILE A 24 8.36 -13.22 6.43
CA ILE A 24 7.14 -13.87 6.92
C ILE A 24 5.93 -12.96 6.66
N PHE A 25 6.05 -11.66 6.95
CA PHE A 25 4.97 -10.70 6.69
C PHE A 25 4.69 -10.51 5.19
N SER A 26 5.71 -10.62 4.34
CA SER A 26 5.55 -10.61 2.88
C SER A 26 4.74 -11.83 2.41
N ARG A 27 5.06 -13.02 2.90
CA ARG A 27 4.33 -14.25 2.57
C ARG A 27 2.90 -14.22 3.13
N LEU A 28 2.73 -13.75 4.35
CA LEU A 28 1.41 -13.60 4.97
C LEU A 28 0.53 -12.64 4.16
N PHE A 29 1.06 -11.47 3.82
CA PHE A 29 0.35 -10.49 3.00
C PHE A 29 -0.06 -11.06 1.65
N LYS A 30 0.83 -11.77 0.95
CA LYS A 30 0.49 -12.44 -0.32
C LYS A 30 -0.55 -13.55 -0.16
N SER A 31 -0.52 -14.29 0.96
CA SER A 31 -1.41 -15.44 1.17
C SER A 31 -2.88 -15.07 1.37
N VAL A 32 -3.18 -13.84 1.79
CA VAL A 32 -4.56 -13.36 2.03
C VAL A 32 -5.14 -12.57 0.87
N GLN A 33 -4.35 -12.31 -0.17
CA GLN A 33 -4.74 -11.52 -1.32
C GLN A 33 -5.60 -12.35 -2.29
N ASN A 34 -6.67 -11.74 -2.80
CA ASN A 34 -7.41 -12.21 -3.96
C ASN A 34 -7.83 -11.01 -4.82
N PRO A 35 -6.86 -10.34 -5.48
CA PRO A 35 -7.10 -9.07 -6.15
C PRO A 35 -7.72 -9.29 -7.53
N ASP A 36 -8.60 -8.37 -7.92
CA ASP A 36 -8.94 -8.16 -9.32
C ASP A 36 -7.86 -7.29 -9.96
N LEU A 37 -7.28 -7.75 -11.07
CA LEU A 37 -6.19 -7.08 -11.79
C LEU A 37 -6.64 -6.43 -13.11
N GLN A 38 -7.96 -6.28 -13.35
CA GLN A 38 -8.45 -5.53 -14.50
C GLN A 38 -8.09 -4.04 -14.43
N GLU A 39 -8.12 -3.48 -13.21
CA GLU A 39 -7.72 -2.11 -12.94
C GLU A 39 -6.87 -2.06 -11.67
N VAL A 40 -5.73 -1.38 -11.76
CA VAL A 40 -4.84 -1.14 -10.63
C VAL A 40 -4.61 0.35 -10.46
N MET A 41 -4.54 0.79 -9.21
CA MET A 41 -4.23 2.16 -8.86
C MET A 41 -2.84 2.26 -8.25
N LEU A 42 -2.14 3.33 -8.58
CA LEU A 42 -0.83 3.67 -8.04
C LEU A 42 -0.89 5.05 -7.39
N ASP A 43 -0.44 5.12 -6.15
CA ASP A 43 -0.26 6.37 -5.46
C ASP A 43 0.81 6.19 -4.37
N SER A 44 1.32 7.31 -3.86
CA SER A 44 2.31 7.31 -2.81
C SER A 44 1.94 8.26 -1.70
N THR A 45 2.38 7.93 -0.49
CA THR A 45 2.19 8.79 0.67
C THR A 45 3.46 8.90 1.48
N ILE A 46 3.59 10.00 2.21
CA ILE A 46 4.75 10.26 3.06
C ILE A 46 4.42 9.89 4.51
N ALA A 47 5.33 9.15 5.13
CA ALA A 47 5.38 8.97 6.57
C ALA A 47 6.57 9.75 7.15
N ARG A 48 6.32 10.52 8.21
CA ARG A 48 7.40 11.20 8.95
C ARG A 48 8.19 10.17 9.73
N ALA A 49 9.51 10.25 9.65
CA ALA A 49 10.41 9.44 10.45
C ALA A 49 10.81 10.23 11.70
N HIS A 50 10.63 9.61 12.87
CA HIS A 50 11.06 10.19 14.13
C HIS A 50 12.60 10.23 14.20
N ALA A 51 13.17 11.17 14.97
CA ALA A 51 14.62 11.29 15.12
C ALA A 51 15.29 9.99 15.64
N CYS A 52 14.57 9.16 16.40
CA CYS A 52 15.07 7.86 16.86
C CYS A 52 15.13 6.78 15.77
N ALA A 53 14.49 7.00 14.61
CA ALA A 53 14.53 6.10 13.47
C ALA A 53 15.78 6.30 12.60
N THR A 54 16.57 7.35 12.85
CA THR A 54 17.76 7.68 12.06
C THR A 54 19.04 7.09 12.66
N GLY A 55 20.12 7.08 11.87
CA GLY A 55 21.47 6.72 12.35
C GLY A 55 21.68 5.24 12.64
N TYR A 56 20.96 4.35 11.94
CA TYR A 56 21.16 2.90 12.07
C TYR A 56 22.40 2.42 11.31
N ASP A 57 22.56 2.88 10.08
CA ASP A 57 23.69 2.58 9.22
C ASP A 57 24.16 3.86 8.53
N LYS A 58 25.46 4.05 8.35
CA LYS A 58 26.01 5.25 7.71
C LYS A 58 25.99 5.16 6.19
N ASP A 59 25.97 3.93 5.65
CA ASP A 59 26.12 3.67 4.22
C ASP A 59 24.80 3.35 3.51
N ASP A 60 23.75 2.96 4.24
CA ASP A 60 22.38 2.78 3.73
C ASP A 60 21.39 3.63 4.53
N ASN A 61 20.79 4.60 3.86
CA ASN A 61 19.79 5.50 4.44
C ASN A 61 18.48 4.80 4.86
N GLN A 62 18.31 3.50 4.61
CA GLN A 62 17.13 2.71 5.02
C GLN A 62 15.82 3.28 4.47
N ALA A 63 15.82 3.86 3.27
CA ALA A 63 14.71 4.61 2.67
C ALA A 63 14.24 5.83 3.51
N ILE A 64 15.15 6.46 4.24
CA ILE A 64 14.91 7.71 4.97
C ILE A 64 15.58 8.87 4.22
N GLY A 65 14.82 9.91 3.89
CA GLY A 65 15.33 11.09 3.20
C GLY A 65 14.82 12.41 3.78
N ARG A 66 15.57 13.50 3.56
CA ARG A 66 15.11 14.86 3.90
C ARG A 66 14.11 15.36 2.86
N SER A 67 12.99 15.91 3.34
CA SER A 67 11.98 16.61 2.56
C SER A 67 11.67 17.97 3.20
N VAL A 68 10.80 18.77 2.58
CA VAL A 68 10.28 20.03 3.16
C VAL A 68 9.60 19.78 4.51
N GLY A 69 8.94 18.63 4.68
CA GLY A 69 8.26 18.24 5.91
C GLY A 69 9.15 17.57 6.97
N GLY A 70 10.47 17.61 6.81
CA GLY A 70 11.45 16.97 7.68
C GLY A 70 11.95 15.62 7.17
N ILE A 71 12.36 14.76 8.11
CA ILE A 71 12.90 13.42 7.81
C ILE A 71 11.72 12.48 7.50
N THR A 72 11.76 11.81 6.36
CA THR A 72 10.59 11.12 5.80
C THR A 72 10.95 9.85 5.03
N THR A 73 9.98 8.95 4.94
CA THR A 73 9.98 7.80 4.03
C THR A 73 8.72 7.89 3.16
N LYS A 74 8.88 7.61 1.86
CA LYS A 74 7.75 7.55 0.93
C LYS A 74 7.31 6.09 0.81
N ILE A 75 6.03 5.86 1.04
CA ILE A 75 5.34 4.58 0.87
C ILE A 75 4.62 4.64 -0.46
N HIS A 76 5.04 3.82 -1.41
CA HIS A 76 4.33 3.63 -2.67
C HIS A 76 3.46 2.38 -2.56
N ALA A 77 2.23 2.47 -3.04
CA ALA A 77 1.30 1.36 -3.00
C ALA A 77 0.68 1.15 -4.38
N MET A 78 0.43 -0.13 -4.68
CA MET A 78 -0.46 -0.55 -5.74
C MET A 78 -1.71 -1.17 -5.11
N THR A 79 -2.89 -0.79 -5.57
CA THR A 79 -4.16 -1.38 -5.12
C THR A 79 -5.00 -1.92 -6.28
N ASP A 80 -5.89 -2.88 -6.00
CA ASP A 80 -6.94 -3.30 -6.93
C ASP A 80 -8.01 -2.20 -7.11
N ALA A 81 -8.94 -2.41 -8.05
CA ALA A 81 -10.09 -1.55 -8.33
C ALA A 81 -11.00 -1.27 -7.12
N LEU A 82 -10.85 -1.99 -6.01
CA LEU A 82 -11.61 -1.80 -4.78
C LEU A 82 -10.76 -1.16 -3.66
N GLY A 83 -9.54 -0.72 -3.96
CA GLY A 83 -8.60 -0.14 -2.99
C GLY A 83 -7.99 -1.16 -2.01
N ASN A 84 -7.91 -2.45 -2.34
CA ASN A 84 -7.10 -3.39 -1.57
C ASN A 84 -5.62 -3.28 -1.96
N PRO A 85 -4.69 -3.26 -0.99
CA PRO A 85 -3.27 -3.25 -1.29
C PRO A 85 -2.79 -4.56 -1.93
N ILE A 86 -2.07 -4.47 -3.04
CA ILE A 86 -1.44 -5.61 -3.74
C ILE A 86 0.06 -5.64 -3.46
N GLU A 87 0.75 -4.52 -3.71
CA GLU A 87 2.21 -4.41 -3.54
C GLU A 87 2.57 -3.10 -2.84
N ILE A 88 3.64 -3.14 -2.04
CA ILE A 88 4.13 -1.98 -1.27
C ILE A 88 5.63 -1.84 -1.49
N LEU A 89 6.05 -0.63 -1.84
CA LEU A 89 7.47 -0.31 -2.01
C LEU A 89 7.83 0.94 -1.20
N LEU A 90 9.02 0.93 -0.60
CA LEU A 90 9.53 2.07 0.15
C LEU A 90 10.65 2.79 -0.59
N SER A 91 10.66 4.11 -0.52
CA SER A 91 11.75 4.93 -1.02
C SER A 91 12.11 6.06 -0.06
N GLU A 92 13.31 6.60 -0.25
CA GLU A 92 13.63 7.90 0.32
C GLU A 92 12.67 8.96 -0.23
N GLY A 93 12.43 10.01 0.54
CA GLY A 93 11.53 11.10 0.16
C GLY A 93 11.89 11.81 -1.15
N LYS A 94 13.16 11.70 -1.60
CA LYS A 94 13.69 12.30 -2.84
C LYS A 94 13.74 11.36 -4.06
N THR A 95 13.41 10.07 -3.94
CA THR A 95 13.53 9.18 -5.10
C THR A 95 12.43 9.48 -6.14
N HIS A 96 12.83 9.62 -7.40
CA HIS A 96 11.97 9.81 -8.56
C HIS A 96 11.10 8.58 -8.87
N ASP A 97 10.07 8.81 -9.68
CA ASP A 97 8.97 7.90 -10.01
C ASP A 97 9.39 6.64 -10.81
N SER A 98 10.68 6.46 -11.12
CA SER A 98 11.24 5.24 -11.71
C SER A 98 10.98 3.98 -10.88
N LYS A 99 10.64 4.15 -9.60
CA LYS A 99 10.23 3.07 -8.70
C LYS A 99 8.84 2.49 -9.00
N VAL A 100 7.99 3.17 -9.77
CA VAL A 100 6.68 2.65 -10.22
C VAL A 100 6.83 1.35 -11.00
N ALA A 101 7.85 1.24 -11.85
CA ALA A 101 8.07 0.04 -12.65
C ALA A 101 8.22 -1.22 -11.77
N ASN A 102 8.76 -1.07 -10.56
CA ASN A 102 8.89 -2.19 -9.64
C ASN A 102 7.55 -2.62 -9.02
N LEU A 103 6.56 -1.74 -8.91
CA LEU A 103 5.22 -2.10 -8.43
C LEU A 103 4.45 -2.92 -9.46
N LEU A 104 4.68 -2.66 -10.75
CA LEU A 104 3.94 -3.27 -11.86
C LEU A 104 4.50 -4.62 -12.33
N LYS A 105 5.54 -5.17 -11.69
CA LYS A 105 6.26 -6.37 -12.14
C LYS A 105 5.41 -7.61 -12.40
N ASN A 106 4.28 -7.75 -11.70
CA ASN A 106 3.41 -8.93 -11.78
C ASN A 106 2.02 -8.59 -12.31
N VAL A 107 1.90 -7.50 -13.08
CA VAL A 107 0.62 -7.03 -13.64
C VAL A 107 0.76 -6.93 -15.16
N TYR A 108 -0.29 -7.32 -15.87
CA TYR A 108 -0.37 -7.30 -17.33
C TYR A 108 -1.83 -7.11 -17.76
N ASN A 109 -2.04 -6.57 -18.96
CA ASN A 109 -3.38 -6.39 -19.53
C ASN A 109 -4.39 -5.69 -18.58
N THR A 110 -3.93 -4.65 -17.88
CA THR A 110 -4.74 -3.88 -16.91
C THR A 110 -4.90 -2.43 -17.36
N LYS A 111 -5.82 -1.70 -16.75
CA LYS A 111 -5.71 -0.22 -16.68
C LYS A 111 -4.88 0.17 -15.46
N VAL A 112 -3.97 1.12 -15.63
CA VAL A 112 -3.12 1.68 -14.57
C VAL A 112 -3.54 3.12 -14.31
N ILE A 113 -4.18 3.34 -13.17
CA ILE A 113 -4.65 4.65 -12.73
C ILE A 113 -3.59 5.26 -11.81
N ALA A 114 -3.09 6.46 -12.12
CA ALA A 114 -2.11 7.14 -11.28
C ALA A 114 -2.23 8.66 -11.36
N ASP A 115 -1.75 9.35 -10.32
CA ASP A 115 -1.72 10.82 -10.30
C ASP A 115 -0.85 11.41 -11.42
N ARG A 116 -1.11 12.67 -11.76
CA ARG A 116 -0.34 13.52 -12.69
C ARG A 116 1.16 13.53 -12.40
N ALA A 117 1.57 13.36 -11.14
CA ALA A 117 2.99 13.25 -10.78
C ALA A 117 3.71 12.14 -11.58
N TYR A 118 3.01 11.03 -11.82
CA TYR A 118 3.48 9.86 -12.58
C TYR A 118 3.46 10.06 -14.10
N HIS A 119 3.15 11.26 -14.58
CA HIS A 119 3.23 11.58 -16.00
C HIS A 119 4.70 11.69 -16.46
N SER A 120 5.19 10.61 -17.07
CA SER A 120 6.46 10.55 -17.81
C SER A 120 6.35 9.59 -19.00
N ASN A 121 7.19 9.79 -20.02
CA ASN A 121 7.22 8.92 -21.20
C ASN A 121 7.69 7.51 -20.84
N GLU A 122 8.66 7.40 -19.93
CA GLU A 122 9.23 6.14 -19.46
C GLU A 122 8.17 5.30 -18.73
N ILE A 123 7.34 5.93 -17.89
CA ILE A 123 6.25 5.25 -17.18
C ILE A 123 5.20 4.75 -18.17
N ARG A 124 4.79 5.58 -19.12
CA ARG A 124 3.80 5.19 -20.14
C ARG A 124 4.32 4.06 -21.05
N GLN A 125 5.58 4.14 -21.49
CA GLN A 125 6.23 3.09 -22.27
C GLN A 125 6.31 1.78 -21.49
N HIS A 126 6.62 1.85 -20.19
CA HIS A 126 6.64 0.66 -19.34
C HIS A 126 5.24 0.04 -19.21
N ILE A 127 4.21 0.86 -18.95
CA ILE A 127 2.80 0.40 -18.89
C ILE A 127 2.38 -0.24 -20.23
N GLN A 128 2.77 0.37 -21.37
CA GLN A 128 2.49 -0.20 -22.68
C GLN A 128 3.24 -1.51 -22.93
N SER A 129 4.48 -1.65 -22.44
CA SER A 129 5.28 -2.88 -22.58
C SER A 129 4.69 -4.09 -21.86
N ILE A 130 3.86 -3.86 -20.84
CA ILE A 130 3.09 -4.89 -20.12
C ILE A 130 1.64 -5.01 -20.65
N SER A 131 1.41 -4.57 -21.89
CA SER A 131 0.11 -4.59 -22.58
C SER A 131 -1.01 -3.90 -21.80
N SER A 132 -0.68 -2.88 -21.01
CA SER A 132 -1.62 -2.18 -20.13
C SER A 132 -1.89 -0.76 -20.62
N GLU A 133 -3.00 -0.18 -20.17
CA GLU A 133 -3.41 1.18 -20.53
C GLU A 133 -3.10 2.16 -19.39
N ALA A 134 -2.53 3.32 -19.72
CA ALA A 134 -2.20 4.35 -18.73
C ALA A 134 -3.32 5.39 -18.59
N VAL A 135 -4.12 5.28 -17.52
CA VAL A 135 -5.13 6.27 -17.10
C VAL A 135 -4.47 7.31 -16.20
N ILE A 136 -3.61 8.13 -16.81
CA ILE A 136 -2.79 9.14 -16.12
C ILE A 136 -3.02 10.50 -16.79
N PRO A 137 -3.41 11.55 -16.06
CA PRO A 137 -3.57 12.89 -16.63
C PRO A 137 -2.20 13.49 -17.00
N CYS A 138 -2.16 14.26 -18.10
CA CYS A 138 -0.98 15.02 -18.47
C CYS A 138 -0.67 16.13 -17.45
N LYS A 139 0.62 16.49 -17.36
CA LYS A 139 1.06 17.68 -16.62
C LYS A 139 0.50 18.94 -17.30
N SER A 140 0.21 19.98 -16.53
CA SER A 140 -0.36 21.24 -17.06
C SER A 140 0.51 21.89 -18.13
N ASN A 141 1.81 21.65 -18.09
CA ASN A 141 2.80 22.25 -19.00
C ASN A 141 3.11 21.33 -20.20
N THR A 142 2.35 20.26 -20.40
CA THR A 142 2.55 19.33 -21.52
C THR A 142 1.93 19.91 -22.80
N LEU A 143 2.74 20.07 -23.84
CA LEU A 143 2.29 20.59 -25.14
C LEU A 143 1.30 19.65 -25.83
N ASN A 144 1.61 18.35 -25.84
CA ASN A 144 0.80 17.32 -26.48
C ASN A 144 0.00 16.55 -25.44
N HIS A 145 -1.28 16.91 -25.30
CA HIS A 145 -2.18 16.21 -24.38
C HIS A 145 -2.53 14.82 -24.91
N ILE A 146 -2.21 13.80 -24.12
CA ILE A 146 -2.60 12.42 -24.36
C ILE A 146 -3.98 12.21 -23.72
N PRO A 147 -4.99 11.75 -24.48
CA PRO A 147 -6.31 11.48 -23.93
C PRO A 147 -6.23 10.36 -22.88
N PHE A 148 -7.09 10.42 -21.87
CA PHE A 148 -7.23 9.39 -20.86
C PHE A 148 -8.71 9.27 -20.45
N ASP A 149 -9.12 8.11 -19.95
CA ASP A 149 -10.47 7.90 -19.44
C ASP A 149 -10.67 8.67 -18.11
N SER A 150 -11.32 9.82 -18.21
CA SER A 150 -11.61 10.67 -17.06
C SER A 150 -12.62 10.06 -16.08
N HIS A 151 -13.47 9.12 -16.53
CA HIS A 151 -14.43 8.46 -15.66
C HIS A 151 -13.73 7.44 -14.78
N VAL A 152 -12.90 6.58 -15.39
CA VAL A 152 -12.06 5.61 -14.68
C VAL A 152 -11.07 6.31 -13.74
N TYR A 153 -10.54 7.47 -14.13
CA TYR A 153 -9.64 8.24 -13.26
C TYR A 153 -10.28 8.65 -11.92
N LYS A 154 -11.61 8.82 -11.84
CA LYS A 154 -12.30 9.17 -10.58
C LYS A 154 -12.18 8.06 -9.54
N GLU A 155 -11.96 6.81 -9.94
CA GLU A 155 -11.78 5.68 -9.02
C GLU A 155 -10.50 5.79 -8.18
N ARG A 156 -9.57 6.69 -8.53
CA ARG A 156 -8.36 6.99 -7.74
C ARG A 156 -8.67 7.33 -6.27
N HIS A 157 -9.87 7.81 -5.95
CA HIS A 157 -10.29 8.04 -4.55
C HIS A 157 -10.20 6.76 -3.68
N LEU A 158 -10.26 5.56 -4.27
CA LEU A 158 -10.18 4.29 -3.53
C LEU A 158 -8.77 4.02 -2.97
N ILE A 159 -7.70 4.37 -3.71
CA ILE A 159 -6.34 4.29 -3.17
C ILE A 159 -6.06 5.38 -2.14
N GLU A 160 -6.68 6.56 -2.26
CA GLU A 160 -6.64 7.61 -1.24
C GLU A 160 -7.32 7.14 0.07
N ASN A 161 -8.45 6.45 -0.05
CA ASN A 161 -9.13 5.80 1.06
C ASN A 161 -8.27 4.70 1.70
N PHE A 162 -7.54 3.91 0.90
CA PHE A 162 -6.57 2.95 1.42
C PHE A 162 -5.49 3.65 2.27
N PHE A 163 -4.90 4.75 1.78
CA PHE A 163 -3.91 5.49 2.54
C PHE A 163 -4.46 6.12 3.83
N SER A 164 -5.72 6.55 3.81
CA SER A 164 -6.42 7.00 5.02
C SER A 164 -6.56 5.85 6.02
N LYS A 165 -6.98 4.67 5.57
CA LYS A 165 -7.12 3.46 6.40
C LYS A 165 -5.81 3.02 7.02
N ILE A 166 -4.75 2.92 6.22
CA ILE A 166 -3.46 2.42 6.71
C ILE A 166 -2.79 3.39 7.70
N LYS A 167 -3.09 4.69 7.62
CA LYS A 167 -2.60 5.70 8.57
C LYS A 167 -3.30 5.66 9.93
N HIS A 168 -4.40 4.92 10.10
CA HIS A 168 -4.93 4.64 11.44
C HIS A 168 -3.97 3.79 12.29
N PHE A 169 -3.11 2.99 11.64
CA PHE A 169 -2.06 2.27 12.34
C PHE A 169 -0.95 3.25 12.73
N ARG A 170 -0.87 3.60 14.02
CA ARG A 170 0.09 4.59 14.54
C ARG A 170 1.55 4.32 14.14
N ARG A 171 1.95 3.05 14.05
CA ARG A 171 3.30 2.62 13.62
C ARG A 171 3.56 2.83 12.13
N VAL A 172 2.51 2.91 11.30
CA VAL A 172 2.62 3.25 9.88
C VAL A 172 2.59 4.77 9.68
N PHE A 173 1.67 5.47 10.37
CA PHE A 173 1.52 6.94 10.30
C PHE A 173 2.84 7.68 10.51
N SER A 174 3.57 7.30 11.56
CA SER A 174 4.91 7.83 11.85
C SER A 174 5.88 6.67 12.00
N ARG A 175 6.97 6.70 11.24
CA ARG A 175 8.03 5.70 11.27
C ARG A 175 8.91 5.94 12.49
N PHE A 176 8.93 4.96 13.39
CA PHE A 176 9.91 4.87 14.48
C PHE A 176 10.97 3.79 14.22
N ASP A 177 10.72 2.92 13.24
CA ASP A 177 11.58 1.80 12.90
C ASP A 177 12.86 2.27 12.20
N LYS A 178 14.00 1.83 12.72
CA LYS A 178 15.32 2.15 12.18
C LYS A 178 15.58 1.51 10.82
N THR A 179 15.30 0.22 10.69
CA THR A 179 15.56 -0.56 9.47
C THR A 179 14.38 -0.55 8.51
N ILE A 180 14.65 -0.57 7.20
CA ILE A 180 13.61 -0.69 6.17
C ILE A 180 12.83 -2.01 6.28
N SER A 181 13.49 -3.12 6.64
CA SER A 181 12.85 -4.44 6.76
C SER A 181 11.81 -4.48 7.90
N ALA A 182 12.10 -3.83 9.02
CA ALA A 182 11.14 -3.67 10.12
C ALA A 182 9.93 -2.84 9.69
N TYR A 183 10.18 -1.70 9.03
CA TYR A 183 9.10 -0.80 8.66
C TYR A 183 8.19 -1.40 7.58
N ILE A 184 8.76 -2.01 6.52
CA ILE A 184 7.97 -2.68 5.49
C ILE A 184 7.22 -3.90 6.05
N GLY A 185 7.81 -4.64 7.00
CA GLY A 185 7.13 -5.75 7.68
C GLY A 185 5.91 -5.27 8.46
N MET A 186 6.02 -4.15 9.17
CA MET A 186 4.88 -3.53 9.88
C MET A 186 3.78 -3.05 8.92
N ILE A 187 4.15 -2.45 7.78
CA ILE A 187 3.20 -2.02 6.77
C ILE A 187 2.48 -3.24 6.15
N LYS A 188 3.22 -4.28 5.77
CA LYS A 188 2.64 -5.52 5.22
C LYS A 188 1.71 -6.23 6.20
N LEU A 189 2.03 -6.19 7.50
CA LEU A 189 1.13 -6.67 8.54
C LEU A 189 -0.16 -5.84 8.60
N ALA A 190 -0.08 -4.51 8.54
CA ALA A 190 -1.26 -3.65 8.46
C ALA A 190 -2.11 -3.91 7.20
N CYS A 191 -1.47 -4.07 6.04
CA CYS A 191 -2.15 -4.44 4.79
C CYS A 191 -2.85 -5.81 4.90
N THR A 192 -2.23 -6.78 5.58
CA THR A 192 -2.84 -8.08 5.84
C THR A 192 -4.13 -7.92 6.65
N PHE A 193 -4.14 -7.08 7.69
CA PHE A 193 -5.37 -6.81 8.44
C PHE A 193 -6.45 -6.14 7.59
N ILE A 194 -6.09 -5.22 6.69
CA ILE A 194 -7.04 -4.60 5.77
C ILE A 194 -7.74 -5.64 4.88
N TRP A 195 -6.98 -6.61 4.35
CA TRP A 195 -7.54 -7.73 3.58
C TRP A 195 -8.47 -8.61 4.43
N LEU A 196 -8.01 -9.03 5.61
CA LEU A 196 -8.79 -9.91 6.49
C LEU A 196 -10.11 -9.28 6.93
N LEU A 197 -10.08 -7.99 7.30
CA LEU A 197 -11.29 -7.27 7.69
C LEU A 197 -12.28 -7.18 6.54
N ARG A 198 -11.82 -6.88 5.32
CA ARG A 198 -12.69 -6.85 4.14
C ARG A 198 -13.28 -8.21 3.82
N ASN A 199 -12.47 -9.27 3.82
CA ASN A 199 -12.95 -10.63 3.56
C ASN A 199 -14.01 -11.05 4.59
N TYR A 200 -13.83 -10.68 5.86
CA TYR A 200 -14.81 -10.95 6.92
C TYR A 200 -16.14 -10.23 6.67
N PHE A 201 -16.12 -8.93 6.37
CA PHE A 201 -17.35 -8.18 6.07
C PHE A 201 -18.04 -8.68 4.79
N CYS A 202 -17.29 -9.05 3.76
CA CYS A 202 -17.83 -9.60 2.53
C CYS A 202 -18.51 -10.96 2.78
N ALA A 203 -17.85 -11.87 3.50
CA ALA A 203 -18.40 -13.17 3.86
C ALA A 203 -19.65 -13.04 4.75
N GLN A 204 -19.66 -12.11 5.70
CA GLN A 204 -20.82 -11.88 6.57
C GLN A 204 -22.00 -11.29 5.80
N ASN A 205 -21.76 -10.34 4.89
CA ASN A 205 -22.82 -9.79 4.03
C ASN A 205 -23.37 -10.82 3.04
N LEU A 206 -22.51 -11.71 2.52
CA LEU A 206 -22.93 -12.81 1.67
C LEU A 206 -23.76 -13.84 2.46
N LEU A 207 -23.34 -14.20 3.67
CA LEU A 207 -24.12 -15.10 4.53
C LEU A 207 -25.48 -14.50 4.92
N LEU A 208 -25.54 -13.20 5.15
CA LEU A 208 -26.79 -12.48 5.44
C LEU A 208 -27.70 -12.36 4.21
N SER A 209 -27.16 -12.34 2.98
CA SER A 209 -27.98 -12.29 1.75
C SER A 209 -28.48 -13.66 1.28
N ILE A 210 -27.83 -14.76 1.69
CA ILE A 210 -28.24 -16.13 1.35
C ILE A 210 -29.13 -16.75 2.45
N SER A 211 -29.15 -16.18 3.66
CA SER A 211 -30.04 -16.67 4.72
C SER A 211 -31.50 -16.31 4.39
N PRO A 212 -32.40 -17.29 4.19
CA PRO A 212 -33.82 -16.98 4.08
C PRO A 212 -34.25 -16.31 5.39
N VAL A 213 -34.89 -15.15 5.30
CA VAL A 213 -35.60 -14.55 6.42
C VAL A 213 -36.72 -15.52 6.79
N THR A 214 -36.44 -16.47 7.68
CA THR A 214 -37.49 -17.29 8.27
C THR A 214 -38.29 -16.35 9.19
N PRO A 215 -39.56 -16.07 8.91
CA PRO A 215 -40.37 -15.27 9.82
C PRO A 215 -40.43 -16.02 11.16
N LEU A 216 -40.12 -15.30 12.24
CA LEU A 216 -40.33 -15.80 13.60
C LEU A 216 -41.79 -16.26 13.73
N PRO A 217 -42.07 -17.45 14.28
CA PRO A 217 -43.44 -17.87 14.51
C PRO A 217 -44.11 -16.87 15.47
N MET A 218 -45.22 -16.28 15.04
CA MET A 218 -46.10 -15.54 15.94
C MET A 218 -46.59 -16.52 17.00
N ILE A 219 -46.13 -16.31 18.24
CA ILE A 219 -46.68 -16.97 19.42
C ILE A 219 -48.10 -16.42 19.59
N THR A 220 -49.10 -17.24 19.28
CA THR A 220 -50.52 -16.99 19.58
C THR A 220 -50.82 -17.34 21.02
#